data_AF-D3HJ98-F1
#
_entry.id   AF-D3HJ98-F1
#
_cell.length_a   1.000
_cell.length_b   1.000
_cell.length_c   1.000
_cell.angle_alpha   90.00
_cell.angle_beta   90.00
_cell.angle_gamma   90.00
#
_symmetry.space_group_name_H-M   'P 1'
#
loop_
_entity.id
_entity.type
_entity.pdbx_description
1 polymer ?
#
loop_
_entity_poly.entity_id
_entity_poly.type
_entity_poly.pdbx_seq_one_letter_code
_entity_poly.pdbx_strand_id
1 'polypeptide(L)'
;MGKRAQAEMKSFLLAEKRRLEVIEQFKNCKSYEEFSKSQKKYEEKKGKNFFIISSKLTEYHIQRLRKLDEEITQLKLDLKKQFPSPSEQVKLQQTQEHLISESLNLDVDNIVVKEIVPNMGLVESGNQGSQQKDAHGTTLSSEKAIQENSLDPRTIREREAHLLQVNVQLRAFKLKQEELEAKYEENRNKGNQAQANKYQKASEAAKSIYSEISRLANQYIIDGNLDAFKINSQTTLKEDNDNVKILQEHRGWKSFLANLAALIFTAGFAQAGYSIYKGQLSWLKPATDTGKKVENLCTSINAIAVTV
;
A
#
# COMPACT_ATOMS: atom_id res chain seq x y z
N MET A 1 24.64 3.38 -22.13
CA MET A 1 23.96 2.06 -22.06
C MET A 1 24.04 1.39 -23.42
N GLY A 2 24.35 0.09 -23.50
CA GLY A 2 24.38 -0.64 -24.77
C GLY A 2 22.99 -0.83 -25.38
N LYS A 3 22.91 -1.01 -26.71
CA LYS A 3 21.65 -1.24 -27.45
C LYS A 3 20.80 -2.37 -26.86
N ARG A 4 21.46 -3.42 -26.33
CA ARG A 4 20.82 -4.57 -25.67
C ARG A 4 20.07 -4.16 -24.39
N ALA A 5 20.71 -3.38 -23.52
CA ALA A 5 20.11 -2.91 -22.27
C ALA A 5 18.91 -1.98 -22.53
N GLN A 6 18.97 -1.14 -23.59
CA GLN A 6 17.84 -0.31 -23.99
C GLN A 6 16.65 -1.12 -24.47
N ALA A 7 16.89 -2.16 -25.29
CA ALA A 7 15.84 -3.04 -25.78
C ALA A 7 15.19 -3.84 -24.64
N GLU A 8 16.00 -4.30 -23.69
CA GLU A 8 15.53 -4.97 -22.47
C GLU A 8 14.62 -4.05 -21.65
N MET A 9 15.10 -2.85 -21.28
CA MET A 9 14.35 -1.88 -20.49
C MET A 9 13.03 -1.49 -21.18
N LYS A 10 13.04 -1.26 -22.50
CA LYS A 10 11.82 -0.97 -23.26
C LYS A 10 10.81 -2.13 -23.20
N SER A 11 11.29 -3.37 -23.29
CA SER A 11 10.45 -4.56 -23.19
C SER A 11 9.85 -4.69 -21.79
N PHE A 12 10.65 -4.47 -20.75
CA PHE A 12 10.19 -4.47 -19.36
C PHE A 12 9.13 -3.38 -19.10
N LEU A 13 9.40 -2.13 -19.44
CA LEU A 13 8.48 -1.01 -19.21
C LEU A 13 7.14 -1.21 -19.94
N LEU A 14 7.18 -1.75 -21.17
CA LEU A 14 5.96 -2.08 -21.91
C LEU A 14 5.15 -3.19 -21.20
N ALA A 15 5.83 -4.22 -20.72
CA ALA A 15 5.21 -5.33 -20.00
C ALA A 15 4.64 -4.91 -18.63
N GLU A 16 5.33 -4.01 -17.92
CA GLU A 16 4.88 -3.43 -16.66
C GLU A 16 3.65 -2.54 -16.88
N LYS A 17 3.72 -1.60 -17.83
CA LYS A 17 2.61 -0.71 -18.19
C LYS A 17 1.33 -1.47 -18.49
N ARG A 18 1.41 -2.53 -19.31
CA ARG A 18 0.24 -3.36 -19.68
C ARG A 18 -0.41 -4.04 -18.48
N ARG A 19 0.38 -4.49 -17.49
CA ARG A 19 -0.15 -5.11 -16.26
C ARG A 19 -0.81 -4.06 -15.36
N LEU A 20 -0.19 -2.90 -15.22
CA LEU A 20 -0.76 -1.77 -14.47
C LEU A 20 -2.09 -1.32 -15.07
N GLU A 21 -2.22 -1.24 -16.41
CA GLU A 21 -3.49 -0.93 -17.08
C GLU A 21 -4.60 -1.95 -16.78
N VAL A 22 -4.25 -3.24 -16.66
CA VAL A 22 -5.23 -4.28 -16.29
C VAL A 22 -5.64 -4.15 -14.83
N ILE A 23 -4.67 -3.93 -13.94
CA ILE A 23 -4.92 -3.69 -12.51
C ILE A 23 -5.86 -2.51 -12.33
N GLU A 24 -5.63 -1.40 -13.04
CA GLU A 24 -6.48 -0.22 -13.01
C GLU A 24 -7.89 -0.51 -13.56
N GLN A 25 -8.01 -1.25 -14.66
CA GLN A 25 -9.31 -1.67 -15.20
C GLN A 25 -10.10 -2.51 -14.19
N PHE A 26 -9.45 -3.46 -13.52
CA PHE A 26 -10.09 -4.29 -12.50
C PHE A 26 -10.48 -3.48 -11.25
N LYS A 27 -9.62 -2.59 -10.76
CA LYS A 27 -9.94 -1.71 -9.62
C LYS A 27 -11.12 -0.77 -9.88
N ASN A 28 -11.37 -0.41 -11.14
CA ASN A 28 -12.45 0.49 -11.53
C ASN A 28 -13.76 -0.23 -11.91
N CYS A 29 -13.80 -1.56 -11.91
CA CYS A 29 -15.02 -2.31 -12.22
C CYS A 29 -16.06 -2.12 -11.11
N LYS A 30 -17.28 -1.73 -11.47
CA LYS A 30 -18.39 -1.51 -10.53
C LYS A 30 -19.53 -2.51 -10.68
N SER A 31 -19.51 -3.33 -11.73
CA SER A 31 -20.53 -4.34 -11.99
C SER A 31 -19.93 -5.63 -12.54
N TYR A 32 -20.75 -6.69 -12.53
CA TYR A 32 -20.40 -7.98 -13.12
C TYR A 32 -20.15 -7.89 -14.63
N GLU A 33 -20.94 -7.11 -15.36
CA GLU A 33 -20.81 -6.94 -16.81
C GLU A 33 -19.47 -6.29 -17.18
N GLU A 34 -19.08 -5.25 -16.44
CA GLU A 34 -17.78 -4.57 -16.62
C GLU A 34 -16.63 -5.52 -16.31
N PHE A 35 -16.73 -6.27 -15.20
CA PHE A 35 -15.73 -7.26 -14.81
C PHE A 35 -15.60 -8.37 -15.86
N SER A 36 -16.72 -8.95 -16.30
CA SER A 36 -16.75 -10.03 -17.29
C SER A 36 -16.17 -9.58 -18.63
N LYS A 37 -16.51 -8.37 -19.10
CA LYS A 37 -15.95 -7.80 -20.33
C LYS A 37 -14.45 -7.58 -20.21
N SER A 38 -13.99 -7.04 -19.08
CA SER A 38 -12.57 -6.79 -18.82
C SER A 38 -11.78 -8.10 -18.70
N GLN A 39 -12.34 -9.09 -18.01
CA GLN A 39 -11.77 -10.43 -17.87
C GLN A 39 -11.63 -11.13 -19.23
N LYS A 40 -12.66 -11.08 -20.08
CA LYS A 40 -12.60 -11.64 -21.44
C LYS A 40 -11.48 -10.99 -22.27
N LYS A 41 -11.40 -9.65 -22.24
CA LYS A 41 -10.34 -8.89 -22.92
C LYS A 41 -8.95 -9.22 -22.39
N TYR A 42 -8.82 -9.47 -21.09
CA TYR A 42 -7.57 -9.90 -20.47
C TYR A 42 -7.14 -11.29 -20.98
N GLU A 43 -8.03 -12.28 -21.00
CA GLU A 43 -7.72 -13.63 -21.47
C GLU A 43 -7.39 -13.66 -22.98
N GLU A 44 -8.13 -12.89 -23.79
CA GLU A 44 -7.84 -12.72 -25.22
C GLU A 44 -6.45 -12.13 -25.46
N LYS A 45 -6.06 -11.12 -24.67
CA LYS A 45 -4.71 -10.56 -24.74
C LYS A 45 -3.67 -11.56 -24.27
N LYS A 46 -3.94 -12.29 -23.18
CA LYS A 46 -3.02 -13.28 -22.63
C LYS A 46 -2.65 -14.36 -23.64
N GLY A 47 -3.62 -14.83 -24.43
CA GLY A 47 -3.38 -15.77 -25.53
C GLY A 47 -2.54 -15.20 -26.69
N LYS A 48 -2.58 -13.88 -26.93
CA LYS A 48 -1.84 -13.20 -28.02
C LYS A 48 -0.43 -12.77 -27.63
N ASN A 49 0.22 -13.50 -26.72
CA ASN A 49 1.57 -13.22 -26.25
C ASN A 49 1.76 -11.84 -25.57
N PHE A 50 0.68 -11.16 -25.16
CA PHE A 50 0.75 -9.79 -24.65
C PHE A 50 1.48 -9.67 -23.31
N PHE A 51 1.51 -10.77 -22.54
CA PHE A 51 2.14 -10.88 -21.23
C PHE A 51 3.40 -11.75 -21.21
N ILE A 52 3.91 -12.20 -22.37
CA ILE A 52 5.12 -13.02 -22.41
C ILE A 52 6.29 -12.23 -21.81
N ILE A 53 6.89 -12.83 -20.80
CA ILE A 53 8.12 -12.36 -20.17
C ILE A 53 9.26 -12.79 -21.08
N SER A 54 9.97 -11.82 -21.67
CA SER A 54 11.15 -12.11 -22.48
C SER A 54 12.22 -12.76 -21.60
N SER A 55 12.82 -13.86 -22.08
CA SER A 55 13.94 -14.54 -21.41
C SER A 55 15.20 -13.67 -21.27
N LYS A 56 15.22 -12.50 -21.91
CA LYS A 56 16.32 -11.53 -21.88
C LYS A 56 16.19 -10.53 -20.73
N LEU A 57 15.12 -10.56 -19.95
CA LEU A 57 14.92 -9.68 -18.80
C LEU A 57 15.80 -10.10 -17.62
N THR A 58 16.33 -9.13 -16.88
CA THR A 58 16.99 -9.40 -15.60
C THR A 58 16.03 -10.06 -14.59
N GLU A 59 16.60 -10.77 -13.61
CA GLU A 59 15.84 -11.40 -12.52
C GLU A 59 14.94 -10.40 -11.78
N TYR A 60 15.44 -9.18 -11.54
CA TYR A 60 14.66 -8.10 -10.93
C TYR A 60 13.40 -7.77 -11.75
N HIS A 61 13.53 -7.60 -13.06
CA HIS A 61 12.40 -7.32 -13.95
C HIS A 61 11.38 -8.47 -13.92
N ILE A 62 11.85 -9.72 -13.91
CA ILE A 62 10.98 -10.91 -13.85
C ILE A 62 10.20 -10.93 -12.53
N GLN A 63 10.87 -10.74 -11.40
CA GLN A 63 10.21 -10.72 -10.09
C GLN A 63 9.17 -9.61 -9.98
N ARG A 64 9.48 -8.41 -10.50
CA ARG A 64 8.53 -7.30 -10.54
C ARG A 64 7.29 -7.63 -11.36
N LEU A 65 7.45 -8.25 -12.53
CA LEU A 65 6.32 -8.67 -13.38
C LEU A 65 5.49 -9.78 -12.71
N ARG A 66 6.13 -10.74 -12.02
CA ARG A 66 5.42 -11.78 -11.25
C ARG A 66 4.55 -11.20 -10.14
N LYS A 67 5.07 -10.24 -9.36
CA LYS A 67 4.28 -9.55 -8.31
C LYS A 67 3.03 -8.87 -8.88
N LEU A 68 3.13 -8.29 -10.08
CA LEU A 68 1.98 -7.69 -10.75
C LEU A 68 0.99 -8.76 -11.27
N ASP A 69 1.48 -9.91 -11.74
CA ASP A 69 0.62 -11.04 -12.14
C ASP A 69 -0.12 -11.66 -10.93
N GLU A 70 0.52 -11.70 -9.76
CA GLU A 70 -0.10 -12.07 -8.48
C GLU A 70 -1.20 -11.08 -8.08
N GLU A 71 -0.94 -9.77 -8.15
CA GLU A 71 -1.94 -8.72 -7.86
C GLU A 71 -3.16 -8.84 -8.79
N ILE A 72 -2.94 -9.06 -10.10
CA ILE A 72 -4.02 -9.30 -11.06
C ILE A 72 -4.84 -10.54 -10.67
N THR A 73 -4.18 -11.62 -10.25
CA THR A 73 -4.85 -12.86 -9.84
C THR A 73 -5.70 -12.63 -8.60
N GLN A 74 -5.17 -11.91 -7.60
CA GLN A 74 -5.90 -11.60 -6.37
C GLN A 74 -7.13 -10.72 -6.66
N LEU A 75 -6.97 -9.66 -7.46
CA LEU A 75 -8.08 -8.79 -7.87
C LEU A 75 -9.18 -9.57 -8.59
N LYS A 76 -8.83 -10.55 -9.45
CA LYS A 76 -9.83 -11.40 -10.11
C LYS A 76 -10.62 -12.24 -9.10
N LEU A 77 -9.97 -12.77 -8.07
CA LEU A 77 -10.63 -13.56 -7.04
C LEU A 77 -11.57 -12.68 -6.21
N ASP A 78 -11.11 -11.49 -5.82
CA ASP A 78 -11.90 -10.57 -5.00
C ASP A 78 -13.11 -10.04 -5.77
N LEU A 79 -12.92 -9.65 -7.04
CA LEU A 79 -14.02 -9.23 -7.92
C LEU A 79 -15.01 -10.36 -8.21
N LYS A 80 -14.54 -11.61 -8.34
CA LYS A 80 -15.45 -12.75 -8.52
C LYS A 80 -16.32 -12.99 -7.28
N LYS A 81 -15.78 -12.76 -6.08
CA LYS A 81 -16.55 -12.82 -4.83
C LYS A 81 -17.55 -11.67 -4.71
N GLN A 82 -17.13 -10.47 -5.10
CA GLN A 82 -17.95 -9.26 -5.03
C GLN A 82 -19.09 -9.28 -6.06
N PHE A 83 -18.81 -9.78 -7.26
CA PHE A 83 -19.74 -9.87 -8.38
C PHE A 83 -19.92 -11.35 -8.78
N PRO A 84 -20.67 -12.14 -7.99
CA PRO A 84 -20.91 -13.54 -8.33
C PRO A 84 -21.67 -13.65 -9.66
N SER A 85 -21.39 -14.71 -10.42
CA SER A 85 -22.03 -14.90 -11.72
C SER A 85 -23.55 -15.04 -11.56
N PRO A 86 -24.37 -14.51 -12.49
CA PRO A 86 -25.82 -14.77 -12.48
C PRO A 86 -26.16 -16.26 -12.39
N SER A 87 -25.33 -17.12 -13.01
CA SER A 87 -25.48 -18.57 -12.92
C SER A 87 -25.16 -19.16 -11.53
N GLU A 88 -24.28 -18.53 -10.76
CA GLU A 88 -23.96 -18.90 -9.37
C GLU A 88 -25.07 -18.41 -8.42
N GLN A 89 -25.65 -17.23 -8.69
CA GLN A 89 -26.76 -16.68 -7.91
C GLN A 89 -28.02 -17.54 -8.00
N VAL A 90 -28.38 -18.04 -9.19
CA VAL A 90 -29.53 -18.95 -9.36
C VAL A 90 -29.35 -20.24 -8.57
N LYS A 91 -28.13 -20.80 -8.52
CA LYS A 91 -27.85 -22.00 -7.71
C LYS A 91 -27.97 -21.74 -6.21
N LEU A 92 -27.52 -20.57 -5.74
CA LEU A 92 -27.65 -20.17 -4.34
C LEU A 92 -29.13 -20.00 -3.94
N GLN A 93 -29.94 -19.37 -4.81
CA GLN A 93 -31.38 -19.24 -4.58
C GLN A 93 -32.09 -20.60 -4.56
N GLN A 94 -31.80 -21.48 -5.52
CA GLN A 94 -32.37 -22.84 -5.54
C GLN A 94 -32.00 -23.65 -4.30
N THR A 95 -30.78 -23.49 -3.79
CA THR A 95 -30.34 -24.17 -2.56
C THR A 95 -31.09 -23.61 -1.34
N GLN A 96 -31.31 -22.30 -1.29
CA GLN A 96 -32.07 -21.67 -0.20
C GLN A 96 -33.55 -22.05 -0.22
N GLU A 97 -34.17 -22.12 -1.41
CA GLU A 97 -35.55 -22.59 -1.59
C GLU A 97 -35.71 -24.05 -1.18
N HIS A 98 -34.73 -24.91 -1.46
CA HIS A 98 -34.75 -26.30 -1.01
C HIS A 98 -34.73 -26.40 0.52
N LEU A 99 -33.87 -25.64 1.21
CA LEU A 99 -33.79 -25.64 2.67
C LEU A 99 -35.06 -25.08 3.34
N ILE A 100 -35.72 -24.10 2.73
CA ILE A 100 -37.00 -23.56 3.23
C ILE A 100 -38.13 -24.58 3.01
N SER A 101 -38.13 -25.27 1.87
CA SER A 101 -39.13 -26.31 1.57
C SER A 101 -38.97 -27.55 2.46
N GLU A 102 -37.74 -27.87 2.86
CA GLU A 102 -37.42 -29.01 3.73
C GLU A 102 -37.78 -28.73 5.21
N SER A 103 -37.68 -27.46 5.65
CA SER A 103 -38.04 -27.07 7.03
C SER A 103 -39.56 -26.90 7.28
N LEU A 104 -40.38 -26.80 6.23
CA LEU A 104 -41.85 -26.71 6.35
C LEU A 104 -42.56 -28.08 6.38
N ASN A 105 -41.83 -29.19 6.22
CA ASN A 105 -42.35 -30.55 6.31
C ASN A 105 -41.97 -31.27 7.62
N LEU A 106 -41.52 -30.53 8.64
CA LEU A 106 -41.39 -31.07 10.00
C LEU A 106 -42.77 -31.07 10.65
N ASP A 107 -43.42 -32.23 10.53
CA ASP A 107 -44.63 -32.64 11.22
C ASP A 107 -44.56 -32.31 12.72
N VAL A 108 -45.63 -31.70 13.23
CA VAL A 108 -45.76 -31.18 14.60
C VAL A 108 -45.94 -32.31 15.64
N ASP A 109 -45.99 -33.57 15.23
CA ASP A 109 -46.27 -34.69 16.12
C ASP A 109 -45.02 -35.54 16.41
N ASN A 110 -44.20 -35.09 17.36
CA ASN A 110 -43.57 -35.88 18.44
C ASN A 110 -42.31 -35.20 18.99
N ILE A 111 -42.49 -34.22 19.87
CA ILE A 111 -41.46 -33.84 20.85
C ILE A 111 -41.53 -34.85 21.99
N VAL A 112 -40.82 -35.97 21.85
CA VAL A 112 -40.41 -36.80 22.99
C VAL A 112 -39.08 -36.27 23.48
N VAL A 113 -39.13 -35.51 24.56
CA VAL A 113 -37.97 -35.10 25.35
C VAL A 113 -37.30 -36.37 25.88
N LYS A 114 -36.19 -36.77 25.27
CA LYS A 114 -35.29 -37.79 25.83
C LYS A 114 -34.05 -37.10 26.35
N GLU A 115 -34.12 -36.76 27.63
CA GLU A 115 -33.02 -36.33 28.47
C GLU A 115 -31.96 -37.44 28.49
N ILE A 116 -30.83 -37.22 27.82
CA ILE A 116 -29.65 -38.08 27.92
C ILE A 116 -28.55 -37.23 28.54
N VAL A 117 -28.40 -37.44 29.85
CA VAL A 117 -27.25 -37.05 30.67
C VAL A 117 -26.02 -37.83 30.21
N PRO A 118 -24.88 -37.18 29.94
CA PRO A 118 -23.57 -37.81 30.03
C PRO A 118 -22.88 -37.38 31.32
N ASN A 119 -22.87 -38.32 32.25
CA ASN A 119 -22.04 -38.37 33.44
C ASN A 119 -20.65 -38.89 33.05
N MET A 120 -19.59 -38.09 33.23
CA MET A 120 -18.17 -38.45 33.38
C MET A 120 -17.36 -37.14 33.23
N GLY A 121 -16.37 -36.80 34.02
CA GLY A 121 -15.71 -37.47 35.13
C GLY A 121 -14.70 -36.48 35.69
N LEU A 122 -14.63 -36.47 37.01
CA LEU A 122 -13.77 -35.70 37.88
C LEU A 122 -12.27 -35.89 37.54
N VAL A 123 -11.50 -34.82 37.37
CA VAL A 123 -10.06 -34.78 37.69
C VAL A 123 -9.75 -33.46 38.39
N GLU A 124 -9.41 -33.60 39.67
CA GLU A 124 -8.85 -32.56 40.53
C GLU A 124 -7.35 -32.36 40.27
N SER A 125 -6.92 -31.09 40.27
CA SER A 125 -5.67 -30.59 40.88
C SER A 125 -5.61 -29.10 40.49
N GLY A 126 -5.62 -28.10 41.38
CA GLY A 126 -5.12 -28.03 42.74
C GLY A 126 -3.98 -27.00 42.79
N ASN A 127 -4.30 -25.75 43.11
CA ASN A 127 -3.51 -24.69 43.82
C ASN A 127 -3.87 -23.29 43.30
N GLN A 128 -4.67 -22.50 44.03
CA GLN A 128 -4.42 -21.71 45.26
C GLN A 128 -3.57 -20.44 45.06
N GLY A 129 -4.14 -19.31 45.52
CA GLY A 129 -3.46 -18.03 45.74
C GLY A 129 -4.30 -16.81 45.31
N SER A 130 -5.43 -16.53 45.97
CA SER A 130 -5.61 -15.42 46.95
C SER A 130 -5.95 -14.07 46.29
N GLN A 131 -7.23 -13.68 46.19
CA GLN A 131 -8.04 -12.86 47.13
C GLN A 131 -7.44 -11.52 47.60
N GLN A 132 -7.94 -10.43 47.01
CA GLN A 132 -8.55 -9.25 47.69
C GLN A 132 -9.20 -8.38 46.59
N LYS A 133 -10.53 -8.39 46.42
CA LYS A 133 -11.50 -7.43 46.99
C LYS A 133 -10.97 -6.01 47.04
N ASP A 134 -11.44 -5.18 46.11
CA ASP A 134 -12.16 -3.95 46.47
C ASP A 134 -13.15 -3.57 45.37
N ALA A 135 -14.36 -3.29 45.83
CA ALA A 135 -15.52 -2.92 45.03
C ALA A 135 -15.53 -1.39 44.88
N HIS A 136 -15.38 -0.91 43.64
CA HIS A 136 -15.92 0.38 43.26
C HIS A 136 -16.70 0.24 41.96
N GLY A 137 -18.01 0.52 42.08
CA GLY A 137 -18.98 0.46 41.00
C GLY A 137 -18.51 1.27 39.80
N THR A 138 -18.24 0.57 38.71
CA THR A 138 -18.11 1.19 37.39
C THR A 138 -19.48 1.10 36.74
N THR A 139 -20.21 2.20 36.84
CA THR A 139 -21.43 2.47 36.10
C THR A 139 -21.14 2.25 34.61
N LEU A 140 -21.58 1.10 34.09
CA LEU A 140 -21.77 0.87 32.66
C LEU A 140 -22.74 1.94 32.16
N SER A 141 -22.20 2.99 31.56
CA SER A 141 -22.98 4.05 30.93
C SER A 141 -22.33 4.47 29.63
N SER A 142 -23.15 4.39 28.59
CA SER A 142 -22.95 4.92 27.26
C SER A 142 -22.01 4.11 26.37
N GLU A 143 -22.60 3.07 25.82
CA GLU A 143 -22.61 2.72 24.39
C GLU A 143 -22.62 3.98 23.50
N LYS A 144 -21.48 4.70 23.47
CA LYS A 144 -21.20 5.70 22.46
C LYS A 144 -20.97 4.92 21.18
N ALA A 145 -22.03 4.90 20.37
CA ALA A 145 -21.98 4.56 18.96
C ALA A 145 -20.62 4.96 18.38
N ILE A 146 -19.82 3.95 18.04
CA ILE A 146 -18.70 4.12 17.11
C ILE A 146 -19.40 4.47 15.80
N GLN A 147 -19.69 5.76 15.65
CA GLN A 147 -20.12 6.36 14.41
C GLN A 147 -18.91 6.17 13.51
N GLU A 148 -18.91 5.07 12.75
CA GLU A 148 -18.00 4.88 11.63
C GLU A 148 -18.19 6.10 10.75
N ASN A 149 -17.31 7.08 10.92
CA ASN A 149 -17.14 8.19 9.98
C ASN A 149 -16.62 7.55 8.69
N SER A 150 -17.54 6.92 7.97
CA SER A 150 -17.38 6.43 6.62
C SER A 150 -17.09 7.66 5.77
N LEU A 151 -15.80 8.01 5.69
CA LEU A 151 -15.31 9.04 4.77
C LEU A 151 -15.83 8.72 3.38
N ASP A 152 -16.33 9.73 2.68
CA ASP A 152 -16.75 9.57 1.29
C ASP A 152 -15.58 9.01 0.47
N PRO A 153 -15.75 7.86 -0.23
CA PRO A 153 -14.74 7.30 -1.11
C PRO A 153 -14.22 8.28 -2.17
N ARG A 154 -14.98 9.32 -2.52
CA ARG A 154 -14.51 10.39 -3.40
C ARG A 154 -13.44 11.25 -2.72
N THR A 155 -13.65 11.64 -1.47
CA THR A 155 -12.69 12.42 -0.67
C THR A 155 -11.39 11.65 -0.44
N ILE A 156 -11.47 10.35 -0.19
CA ILE A 156 -10.28 9.48 -0.06
C ILE A 156 -9.46 9.53 -1.36
N ARG A 157 -10.10 9.33 -2.52
CA ARG A 157 -9.42 9.35 -3.83
C ARG A 157 -8.78 10.69 -4.16
N GLU A 158 -9.42 11.80 -3.80
CA GLU A 158 -8.86 13.14 -3.98
C GLU A 158 -7.59 13.32 -3.13
N ARG A 159 -7.62 12.93 -1.85
CA ARG A 159 -6.47 12.99 -0.96
C ARG A 159 -5.34 12.06 -1.42
N GLU A 160 -5.66 10.87 -1.92
CA GLU A 160 -4.68 9.97 -2.55
C GLU A 160 -4.03 10.61 -3.78
N ALA A 161 -4.79 11.34 -4.59
CA ALA A 161 -4.26 12.06 -5.75
C ALA A 161 -3.28 13.16 -5.35
N HIS A 162 -3.52 13.88 -4.24
CA HIS A 162 -2.58 14.85 -3.69
C HIS A 162 -1.23 14.23 -3.30
N LEU A 163 -1.25 12.97 -2.90
CA LEU A 163 -0.06 12.21 -2.48
C LEU A 163 0.58 11.40 -3.60
N LEU A 164 0.09 11.45 -4.84
CA LEU A 164 0.57 10.57 -5.92
C LEU A 164 2.09 10.64 -6.10
N GLN A 165 2.66 11.86 -6.20
CA GLN A 165 4.10 12.05 -6.38
C GLN A 165 4.89 11.65 -5.13
N VAL A 166 4.36 11.93 -3.93
CA VAL A 166 4.95 11.51 -2.66
C VAL A 166 5.02 9.99 -2.58
N ASN A 167 3.94 9.29 -2.93
CA ASN A 167 3.84 7.84 -2.95
C ASN A 167 4.82 7.21 -3.95
N VAL A 168 5.03 7.83 -5.12
CA VAL A 168 6.06 7.40 -6.08
C VAL A 168 7.46 7.50 -5.47
N GLN A 169 7.78 8.61 -4.78
CA GLN A 169 9.07 8.73 -4.10
C GLN A 169 9.21 7.79 -2.91
N LEU A 170 8.15 7.54 -2.13
CA LEU A 170 8.17 6.57 -1.04
C LEU A 170 8.45 5.15 -1.53
N ARG A 171 7.95 4.78 -2.72
CA ARG A 171 8.32 3.51 -3.38
C ARG A 171 9.81 3.49 -3.74
N ALA A 172 10.33 4.56 -4.34
CA ALA A 172 11.76 4.67 -4.63
C ALA A 172 12.62 4.66 -3.36
N PHE A 173 12.12 5.24 -2.27
CA PHE A 173 12.75 5.25 -0.96
C PHE A 173 12.87 3.83 -0.42
N LYS A 174 11.77 3.07 -0.46
CA LYS A 174 11.75 1.67 -0.05
C LYS A 174 12.75 0.82 -0.85
N LEU A 175 12.80 0.98 -2.17
CA LEU A 175 13.79 0.27 -3.00
C LEU A 175 15.23 0.59 -2.58
N LYS A 176 15.54 1.87 -2.30
CA LYS A 176 16.87 2.25 -1.78
C LYS A 176 17.16 1.70 -0.39
N GLN A 177 16.15 1.55 0.47
CA GLN A 177 16.29 0.88 1.76
C GLN A 177 16.63 -0.61 1.56
N GLU A 178 15.91 -1.30 0.68
CA GLU A 178 16.18 -2.70 0.31
C GLU A 178 17.61 -2.87 -0.28
N GLU A 179 18.11 -1.90 -1.05
CA GLU A 179 19.50 -1.89 -1.53
C GLU A 179 20.53 -1.81 -0.40
N LEU A 180 20.25 -1.06 0.68
CA LEU A 180 21.13 -0.99 1.85
C LEU A 180 21.14 -2.33 2.60
N GLU A 181 19.98 -2.97 2.74
CA GLU A 181 19.83 -4.29 3.35
C GLU A 181 20.57 -5.37 2.55
N ALA A 182 20.47 -5.35 1.22
CA ALA A 182 21.23 -6.25 0.37
C ALA A 182 22.76 -6.07 0.54
N LYS A 183 23.22 -4.82 0.64
CA LYS A 183 24.64 -4.51 0.90
C LYS A 183 25.10 -4.92 2.29
N TYR A 184 24.21 -4.86 3.29
CA TYR A 184 24.48 -5.40 4.61
C TYR A 184 24.77 -6.90 4.54
N GLU A 185 23.88 -7.68 3.93
CA GLU A 185 24.06 -9.14 3.79
C GLU A 185 25.30 -9.49 2.96
N GLU A 186 25.58 -8.74 1.89
CA GLU A 186 26.80 -8.91 1.08
C GLU A 186 28.07 -8.71 1.92
N ASN A 187 28.14 -7.66 2.74
CA ASN A 187 29.32 -7.39 3.57
C ASN A 187 29.44 -8.36 4.74
N ARG A 188 28.31 -8.79 5.31
CA ARG A 188 28.26 -9.82 6.35
C ARG A 188 28.83 -11.14 5.84
N ASN A 189 28.42 -11.58 4.65
CA ASN A 189 28.90 -12.81 4.01
C ASN A 189 30.40 -12.75 3.64
N LYS A 190 30.93 -11.54 3.38
CA LYS A 190 32.37 -11.31 3.13
C LYS A 190 33.20 -11.19 4.42
N GLY A 191 32.58 -11.27 5.60
CA GLY A 191 33.25 -11.09 6.89
C GLY A 191 33.65 -9.64 7.21
N ASN A 192 33.16 -8.65 6.45
CA ASN A 192 33.45 -7.24 6.69
C ASN A 192 32.44 -6.63 7.68
N GLN A 193 32.60 -6.99 8.96
CA GLN A 193 31.63 -6.62 10.00
C GLN A 193 31.46 -5.11 10.18
N ALA A 194 32.53 -4.33 10.07
CA ALA A 194 32.47 -2.88 10.22
C ALA A 194 31.59 -2.23 9.13
N GLN A 195 31.74 -2.68 7.87
CA GLN A 195 30.94 -2.18 6.76
C GLN A 195 29.50 -2.70 6.81
N ALA A 196 29.30 -3.96 7.22
CA ALA A 196 27.98 -4.53 7.45
C ALA A 196 27.21 -3.69 8.48
N ASN A 197 27.80 -3.42 9.66
CA ASN A 197 27.16 -2.62 10.70
C ASN A 197 26.78 -1.20 10.22
N LYS A 198 27.58 -0.58 9.34
CA LYS A 198 27.22 0.72 8.72
C LYS A 198 25.97 0.60 7.84
N TYR A 199 25.92 -0.39 6.95
CA TYR A 199 24.75 -0.61 6.09
C TYR A 199 23.50 -1.01 6.85
N GLN A 200 23.65 -1.78 7.94
CA GLN A 200 22.54 -2.12 8.81
C GLN A 200 21.92 -0.88 9.44
N LYS A 201 22.74 -0.02 10.09
CA LYS A 201 22.26 1.24 10.70
C LYS A 201 21.57 2.13 9.68
N ALA A 202 22.12 2.25 8.48
CA ALA A 202 21.50 3.02 7.41
C ALA A 202 20.18 2.42 6.93
N SER A 203 20.09 1.09 6.79
CA SER A 203 18.85 0.40 6.43
C SER A 203 17.75 0.62 7.49
N GLU A 204 18.11 0.50 8.77
CA GLU A 204 17.21 0.75 9.91
C GLU A 204 16.72 2.21 9.94
N ALA A 205 17.63 3.17 9.77
CA ALA A 205 17.30 4.59 9.70
C ALA A 205 16.36 4.90 8.51
N ALA A 206 16.62 4.33 7.33
CA ALA A 206 15.75 4.43 6.16
C ALA A 206 14.36 3.84 6.45
N LYS A 207 14.32 2.63 7.01
CA LYS A 207 13.06 1.94 7.35
C LYS A 207 12.22 2.76 8.34
N SER A 208 12.86 3.39 9.32
CA SER A 208 12.20 4.28 10.28
C SER A 208 11.54 5.47 9.59
N ILE A 209 12.30 6.25 8.80
CA ILE A 209 11.78 7.42 8.06
C ILE A 209 10.66 7.01 7.10
N TYR A 210 10.84 5.93 6.34
CA TYR A 210 9.81 5.42 5.43
C TYR A 210 8.50 5.10 6.17
N SER A 211 8.60 4.42 7.31
CA SER A 211 7.43 4.02 8.10
C SER A 211 6.71 5.22 8.68
N GLU A 212 7.44 6.21 9.20
CA GLU A 212 6.87 7.44 9.74
C GLU A 212 6.16 8.27 8.66
N ILE A 213 6.80 8.54 7.52
CA ILE A 213 6.17 9.31 6.43
C ILE A 213 4.96 8.56 5.86
N SER A 214 5.05 7.23 5.70
CA SER A 214 3.92 6.43 5.21
C SER A 214 2.74 6.46 6.18
N ARG A 215 3.01 6.39 7.50
CA ARG A 215 1.98 6.54 8.54
C ARG A 215 1.32 7.92 8.47
N LEU A 216 2.11 8.98 8.33
CA LEU A 216 1.60 10.35 8.22
C LEU A 216 0.76 10.56 6.94
N ALA A 217 1.18 9.96 5.83
CA ALA A 217 0.44 9.99 4.57
C ALA A 217 -0.94 9.29 4.71
N ASN A 218 -0.98 8.11 5.34
CA ASN A 218 -2.24 7.43 5.62
C ASN A 218 -3.13 8.22 6.58
N GLN A 219 -2.53 8.83 7.60
CA GLN A 219 -3.25 9.71 8.53
C GLN A 219 -3.92 10.87 7.79
N TYR A 220 -3.21 11.52 6.86
CA TYR A 220 -3.78 12.57 6.00
C TYR A 220 -4.96 12.09 5.15
N ILE A 221 -4.88 10.89 4.59
CA ILE A 221 -5.99 10.32 3.81
C ILE A 221 -7.24 10.21 4.68
N ILE A 222 -7.07 9.86 5.96
CA ILE A 222 -8.16 9.69 6.93
C ILE A 222 -8.69 11.06 7.42
N ASP A 223 -7.83 11.89 8.00
CA ASP A 223 -8.27 13.13 8.67
C ASP A 223 -8.35 14.36 7.76
N GLY A 224 -7.72 14.32 6.58
CA GLY A 224 -7.65 15.43 5.63
C GLY A 224 -6.75 16.58 6.07
N ASN A 225 -5.98 16.43 7.15
CA ASN A 225 -5.15 17.49 7.72
C ASN A 225 -3.80 17.57 7.00
N LEU A 226 -3.79 18.28 5.87
CA LEU A 226 -2.60 18.43 5.03
C LEU A 226 -1.46 19.16 5.75
N ASP A 227 -1.78 20.15 6.58
CA ASP A 227 -0.78 20.93 7.30
C ASP A 227 -0.08 20.07 8.37
N ALA A 228 -0.84 19.27 9.12
CA ALA A 228 -0.25 18.31 10.06
C ALA A 228 0.65 17.30 9.33
N PHE A 229 0.23 16.79 8.17
CA PHE A 229 1.08 15.92 7.35
C PHE A 229 2.41 16.61 6.98
N LYS A 230 2.36 17.84 6.48
CA LYS A 230 3.56 18.60 6.07
C LYS A 230 4.48 18.90 7.24
N ILE A 231 3.95 19.41 8.36
CA ILE A 231 4.74 19.79 9.54
C ILE A 231 5.40 18.56 10.19
N ASN A 232 4.65 17.46 10.34
CA ASN A 232 5.18 16.25 10.95
C ASN A 232 6.19 15.55 10.04
N SER A 233 5.93 15.56 8.73
CA SER A 233 6.89 15.04 7.74
C SER A 233 8.16 15.88 7.68
N GLN A 234 8.04 17.20 7.80
CA GLN A 234 9.19 18.09 7.91
C GLN A 234 10.04 17.70 9.12
N THR A 235 9.42 17.55 10.29
CA THR A 235 10.11 17.17 11.53
C THR A 235 10.83 15.82 11.40
N THR A 236 10.23 14.87 10.70
CA THR A 236 10.84 13.57 10.37
C THR A 236 12.06 13.71 9.46
N LEU A 237 12.05 14.68 8.54
CA LEU A 237 13.09 14.89 7.52
C LEU A 237 14.07 16.02 7.86
N LYS A 238 14.03 16.61 9.05
CA LYS A 238 14.97 17.65 9.46
C LYS A 238 16.40 17.11 9.56
N GLU A 239 17.38 17.96 9.30
CA GLU A 239 18.81 17.59 9.34
C GLU A 239 19.28 17.19 10.75
N ASP A 240 18.61 17.65 11.81
CA ASP A 240 18.94 17.32 13.19
C ASP A 240 18.37 15.95 13.63
N ASN A 241 17.50 15.33 12.84
CA ASN A 241 17.00 13.98 13.10
C ASN A 241 18.12 12.94 12.93
N ASP A 242 18.31 12.08 13.92
CA ASP A 242 19.43 11.12 13.92
C ASP A 242 19.35 10.11 12.76
N ASN A 243 18.15 9.69 12.35
CA ASN A 243 17.99 8.82 11.18
C ASN A 243 18.41 9.56 9.90
N VAL A 244 18.10 10.84 9.78
CA VAL A 244 18.51 11.67 8.64
C VAL A 244 20.04 11.83 8.62
N LYS A 245 20.67 12.10 9.77
CA LYS A 245 22.13 12.18 9.88
C LYS A 245 22.81 10.89 9.41
N ILE A 246 22.35 9.74 9.92
CA ILE A 246 22.86 8.41 9.53
C ILE A 246 22.77 8.22 8.02
N LEU A 247 21.63 8.56 7.40
CA LEU A 247 21.49 8.41 5.95
C LEU A 247 22.36 9.37 5.16
N GLN A 248 22.56 10.61 5.63
CA GLN A 248 23.37 11.60 4.93
C GLN A 248 24.85 11.20 4.84
N GLU A 249 25.35 10.32 5.71
CA GLU A 249 26.69 9.72 5.59
C GLU A 249 26.83 8.84 4.33
N HIS A 250 25.72 8.35 3.77
CA HIS A 250 25.71 7.52 2.58
C HIS A 250 25.52 8.35 1.30
N ARG A 251 26.40 8.11 0.31
CA ARG A 251 26.40 8.84 -0.97
C ARG A 251 25.02 8.81 -1.64
N GLY A 252 24.51 9.99 -1.99
CA GLY A 252 23.29 10.15 -2.77
C GLY A 252 21.98 10.17 -1.95
N TRP A 253 22.04 10.00 -0.63
CA TRP A 253 20.88 10.13 0.24
C TRP A 253 20.51 11.58 0.53
N LYS A 254 21.48 12.48 0.70
CA LYS A 254 21.21 13.92 0.92
C LYS A 254 20.31 14.52 -0.16
N SER A 255 20.64 14.31 -1.43
CA SER A 255 19.82 14.81 -2.55
C SER A 255 18.46 14.11 -2.66
N PHE A 256 18.40 12.84 -2.26
CA PHE A 256 17.16 12.07 -2.29
C PHE A 256 16.18 12.54 -1.21
N LEU A 257 16.66 12.75 0.01
CA LEU A 257 15.86 13.29 1.12
C LEU A 257 15.37 14.71 0.83
N ALA A 258 16.23 15.55 0.23
CA ALA A 258 15.86 16.88 -0.23
C ALA A 258 14.69 16.84 -1.24
N ASN A 259 14.75 15.92 -2.22
CA ASN A 259 13.71 15.77 -3.23
C ASN A 259 12.39 15.28 -2.61
N LEU A 260 12.46 14.32 -1.67
CA LEU A 260 11.28 13.85 -0.95
C LEU A 260 10.63 14.98 -0.15
N ALA A 261 11.43 15.74 0.61
CA ALA A 261 10.93 16.88 1.39
C ALA A 261 10.24 17.91 0.48
N ALA A 262 10.89 18.30 -0.62
CA ALA A 262 10.31 19.25 -1.58
C ALA A 262 8.92 18.80 -2.09
N LEU A 263 8.77 17.52 -2.42
CA LEU A 263 7.50 16.96 -2.91
C LEU A 263 6.43 16.90 -1.82
N ILE A 264 6.80 16.66 -0.57
CA ILE A 264 5.87 16.68 0.57
C ILE A 264 5.33 18.10 0.79
N PHE A 265 6.18 19.12 0.73
CA PHE A 265 5.75 20.51 0.92
C PHE A 265 4.82 20.99 -0.20
N THR A 266 4.99 20.46 -1.40
CA THR A 266 4.16 20.80 -2.56
C THR A 266 2.99 19.84 -2.78
N ALA A 267 2.84 18.81 -1.95
CA ALA A 267 1.67 17.96 -1.94
C ALA A 267 0.39 18.79 -1.70
N GLY A 268 -0.69 18.45 -2.40
CA GLY A 268 -1.98 19.14 -2.32
C GLY A 268 -2.05 20.47 -3.08
N PHE A 269 -0.97 20.95 -3.68
CA PHE A 269 -1.09 21.98 -4.72
C PHE A 269 -1.50 21.30 -6.02
N ALA A 270 -2.63 21.71 -6.59
CA ALA A 270 -2.85 21.54 -8.03
C ALA A 270 -1.62 22.10 -8.75
N GLN A 271 -1.21 21.48 -9.86
CA GLN A 271 0.06 21.75 -10.55
C GLN A 271 0.39 23.26 -10.78
N ALA A 272 -0.55 24.21 -10.66
CA ALA A 272 -0.30 25.63 -10.83
C ALA A 272 0.53 26.38 -9.74
N GLY A 273 0.88 25.78 -8.59
CA GLY A 273 1.28 26.56 -7.39
C GLY A 273 2.76 26.60 -6.94
N TYR A 274 3.74 26.19 -7.75
CA TYR A 274 5.12 25.95 -7.25
C TYR A 274 5.98 27.20 -6.97
N SER A 275 5.54 28.41 -7.32
CA SER A 275 6.37 29.63 -7.26
C SER A 275 6.52 30.26 -5.86
N ILE A 276 5.75 29.83 -4.86
CA ILE A 276 5.61 30.57 -3.59
C ILE A 276 6.62 30.13 -2.50
N TYR A 277 7.26 28.95 -2.60
CA TYR A 277 7.99 28.37 -1.46
C TYR A 277 9.52 28.57 -1.45
N LYS A 278 10.08 29.40 -2.33
CA LYS A 278 11.53 29.67 -2.38
C LYS A 278 12.13 30.21 -1.07
N GLY A 279 11.33 30.82 -0.19
CA GLY A 279 11.80 31.36 1.09
C GLY A 279 11.96 30.32 2.21
N GLN A 280 11.00 29.40 2.37
CA GLN A 280 10.96 28.42 3.48
C GLN A 280 11.86 27.18 3.24
N LEU A 281 12.22 26.91 1.99
CA LEU A 281 13.11 25.83 1.57
C LEU A 281 14.58 26.25 1.43
N SER A 282 14.98 27.41 1.98
CA SER A 282 16.34 27.97 1.86
C SER A 282 17.47 27.05 2.38
N TRP A 283 17.15 26.03 3.19
CA TRP A 283 18.08 24.99 3.63
C TRP A 283 18.28 23.86 2.60
N LEU A 284 17.29 23.64 1.72
CA LEU A 284 17.33 22.67 0.61
C LEU A 284 17.71 23.36 -0.69
N LYS A 285 18.93 23.90 -0.79
CA LYS A 285 19.47 24.28 -2.10
C LYS A 285 19.58 23.00 -2.95
N PRO A 286 18.92 22.91 -4.12
CA PRO A 286 19.04 21.73 -4.97
C PRO A 286 20.52 21.55 -5.37
N ALA A 287 21.17 20.56 -4.75
CA ALA A 287 22.60 20.35 -4.85
C ALA A 287 23.05 19.77 -6.20
N THR A 288 22.11 19.42 -7.08
CA THR A 288 22.41 18.75 -8.36
C THR A 288 21.68 19.40 -9.53
N ASP A 289 22.34 19.37 -10.69
CA ASP A 289 21.79 19.81 -11.97
C ASP A 289 20.50 19.04 -12.34
N THR A 290 20.36 17.79 -11.89
CA THR A 290 19.13 17.01 -12.03
C THR A 290 17.99 17.54 -11.16
N GLY A 291 18.27 17.98 -9.92
CA GLY A 291 17.27 18.62 -9.06
C GLY A 291 16.76 19.93 -9.68
N LYS A 292 17.67 20.74 -10.23
CA LYS A 292 17.32 21.93 -11.02
C LYS A 292 16.52 21.59 -12.28
N LYS A 293 16.83 20.48 -12.97
CA LYS A 293 16.08 20.06 -14.16
C LYS A 293 14.68 19.57 -13.84
N VAL A 294 14.47 18.87 -12.72
CA VAL A 294 13.13 18.48 -12.26
C VAL A 294 12.34 19.71 -11.82
N GLU A 295 12.96 20.63 -11.09
CA GLU A 295 12.36 21.91 -10.72
C GLU A 295 11.98 22.74 -11.96
N ASN A 296 12.88 22.84 -12.95
CA ASN A 296 12.64 23.52 -14.21
C ASN A 296 11.54 22.83 -15.03
N LEU A 297 11.53 21.50 -15.08
CA LEU A 297 10.51 20.73 -15.81
C LEU A 297 9.14 20.90 -15.18
N CYS A 298 9.03 20.82 -13.86
CA CYS A 298 7.80 21.12 -13.12
C CYS A 298 7.38 22.58 -13.38
N THR A 299 8.31 23.54 -13.32
CA THR A 299 8.03 24.95 -13.62
C THR A 299 7.52 25.14 -15.06
N SER A 300 8.13 24.48 -16.05
CA SER A 300 7.72 24.55 -17.47
C SER A 300 6.36 23.89 -17.73
N ILE A 301 6.07 22.75 -17.10
CA ILE A 301 4.74 22.10 -17.19
C ILE A 301 3.67 23.01 -16.59
N ASN A 302 4.00 23.72 -15.51
CA ASN A 302 3.06 24.62 -14.84
C ASN A 302 2.82 25.92 -15.63
N ALA A 303 3.84 26.44 -16.33
CA ALA A 303 3.68 27.59 -17.22
C ALA A 303 2.69 27.31 -18.36
N ILE A 304 2.63 26.07 -18.84
CA ILE A 304 1.68 25.61 -19.87
C ILE A 304 0.27 25.46 -19.30
N ALA A 305 0.13 25.06 -18.03
CA ALA A 305 -1.18 24.87 -17.38
C ALA A 305 -1.88 26.19 -16.99
N VAL A 306 -1.16 27.32 -16.92
CA VAL A 306 -1.70 28.65 -16.58
C VAL A 306 -2.08 29.47 -17.83
N THR A 307 -1.70 29.01 -19.03
CA THR A 307 -1.96 29.70 -20.31
C THR A 307 -3.19 29.18 -21.08
N VAL A 308 -4.08 28.42 -20.44
CA VAL A 308 -5.35 27.93 -21.01
C VAL A 308 -6.53 28.42 -20.18
#